data_AF-A0A938LTK2-F1
#
_entry.id   AF-A0A938LTK2-F1
#
_cell.length_a   1.000
_cell.length_b   1.000
_cell.length_c   1.000
_cell.angle_alpha   90.00
_cell.angle_beta   90.00
_cell.angle_gamma   90.00
#
_symmetry.space_group_name_H-M   'P 1'
#
loop_
_entity.id
_entity.type
_entity.pdbx_description
1 polymer ?
#
loop_
_entity_poly.entity_id
_entity_poly.type
_entity_poly.pdbx_seq_one_letter_code
_entity_poly.pdbx_strand_id
1 'polypeptide(L)'
;MIEEFQRVMVRIDKNMVRDWVEDLVITKTFVGLAFQEAVLKRVAEQLGRSYRLATPDDEAKGIDGYINDVPVCTKPSTYKSRRLTLAEQIGVAIILSVHRWAENPGSRPPNTREVAPPTG
;
A
#
# COMPACT_ATOMS: atom_id res chain seq x y z
N MET A 1 17.54 -12.82 -23.07
CA MET A 1 16.88 -12.25 -21.87
C MET A 1 17.90 -11.66 -20.90
N ILE A 2 18.92 -12.43 -20.46
CA ILE A 2 19.97 -11.94 -19.54
C ILE A 2 20.81 -10.80 -20.14
N GLU A 3 21.17 -10.90 -21.41
CA GLU A 3 21.97 -9.88 -22.11
C GLU A 3 21.25 -8.52 -22.23
N GLU A 4 19.92 -8.55 -22.40
CA GLU A 4 19.10 -7.32 -22.44
C GLU A 4 19.02 -6.68 -21.05
N PHE A 5 18.89 -7.50 -20.01
CA PHE A 5 18.91 -7.01 -18.63
C PHE A 5 20.25 -6.35 -18.28
N GLN A 6 21.37 -6.97 -18.67
CA GLN A 6 22.71 -6.38 -18.50
C GLN A 6 22.87 -5.03 -19.22
N ARG A 7 22.30 -4.89 -20.43
CA ARG A 7 22.30 -3.63 -21.18
C ARG A 7 21.47 -2.53 -20.51
N VAL A 8 20.38 -2.87 -19.83
CA VAL A 8 19.53 -1.90 -19.14
C VAL A 8 20.15 -1.49 -17.79
N MET A 9 20.82 -2.40 -17.09
CA MET A 9 21.48 -2.12 -15.81
C MET A 9 22.48 -0.96 -15.90
N VAL A 10 23.24 -0.86 -17.00
CA VAL A 10 24.21 0.24 -17.21
C VAL A 10 23.55 1.59 -17.54
N ARG A 11 22.24 1.60 -17.83
CA ARG A 11 21.47 2.84 -18.10
C ARG A 11 20.83 3.42 -16.84
N ILE A 12 20.95 2.75 -15.70
CA ILE A 12 20.44 3.25 -14.41
C ILE A 12 21.29 4.44 -14.00
N ASP A 13 20.68 5.63 -13.99
CA ASP A 13 21.33 6.85 -13.53
C ASP A 13 20.92 7.25 -12.10
N LYS A 14 21.63 8.23 -11.55
CA LYS A 14 21.42 8.71 -10.17
C LYS A 14 20.03 9.31 -9.96
N ASN A 15 19.44 9.96 -10.97
CA ASN A 15 18.11 10.55 -10.86
C ASN A 15 17.04 9.47 -10.84
N MET A 16 17.17 8.43 -11.68
CA MET A 16 16.30 7.25 -11.64
C MET A 16 16.33 6.57 -10.26
N VAL A 17 17.52 6.39 -9.68
CA VAL A 17 17.66 5.82 -8.33
C VAL A 17 17.03 6.73 -7.29
N ARG A 18 17.26 8.05 -7.35
CA ARG A 18 16.64 9.00 -6.43
C ARG A 18 15.12 8.91 -6.48
N ASP A 19 14.54 9.01 -7.67
CA ASP A 19 13.09 8.95 -7.88
C ASP A 19 12.50 7.64 -7.37
N TRP A 20 13.19 6.52 -7.59
CA TRP A 20 12.77 5.22 -7.09
C TRP A 20 12.86 5.14 -5.55
N VAL A 21 13.93 5.64 -4.93
CA VAL A 21 14.08 5.68 -3.47
C VAL A 21 13.02 6.57 -2.84
N GLU A 22 12.75 7.73 -3.42
CA GLU A 22 11.73 8.66 -2.93
C GLU A 22 10.34 8.03 -3.00
N ASP A 23 9.99 7.40 -4.13
CA ASP A 23 8.73 6.67 -4.28
C ASP A 23 8.63 5.51 -3.28
N LEU A 24 9.71 4.77 -3.05
CA LEU A 24 9.72 3.66 -2.09
C LEU A 24 9.55 4.13 -0.65
N VAL A 25 10.34 5.11 -0.22
CA VAL A 25 10.42 5.52 1.20
C VAL A 25 9.28 6.47 1.55
N ILE A 26 9.03 7.49 0.74
CA ILE A 26 8.04 8.52 1.06
C ILE A 26 6.64 8.07 0.64
N THR A 27 6.47 7.66 -0.62
CA THR A 27 5.14 7.38 -1.15
C THR A 27 4.63 6.00 -0.71
N LYS A 28 5.41 4.94 -0.90
CA LYS A 28 4.95 3.58 -0.59
C LYS A 28 4.99 3.25 0.90
N THR A 29 6.05 3.68 1.59
CA THR A 29 6.24 3.33 3.00
C THR A 29 5.57 4.34 3.92
N PHE A 30 6.01 5.60 3.91
CA PHE A 30 5.50 6.60 4.86
C PHE A 30 4.01 6.90 4.67
N VAL A 31 3.58 7.23 3.46
CA VAL A 31 2.14 7.48 3.19
C VAL A 31 1.31 6.21 3.36
N GLY A 32 1.87 5.03 3.04
CA GLY A 32 1.23 3.74 3.29
C GLY A 32 0.90 3.52 4.77
N LEU A 33 1.88 3.73 5.65
CA LEU A 33 1.71 3.61 7.10
C LEU A 33 0.69 4.61 7.66
N ALA A 34 0.79 5.88 7.25
CA ALA A 34 -0.17 6.91 7.68
C ALA A 34 -1.60 6.60 7.20
N PHE A 35 -1.75 6.04 6.00
CA PHE A 35 -3.04 5.66 5.46
C PHE A 35 -3.65 4.47 6.22
N GLN A 36 -2.85 3.46 6.51
CA GLN A 36 -3.27 2.30 7.30
C GLN A 36 -3.82 2.72 8.66
N GLU A 37 -3.13 3.62 9.36
CA GLU A 37 -3.62 4.18 10.62
C GLU A 37 -4.96 4.91 10.44
N ALA A 38 -5.07 5.77 9.42
CA ALA A 38 -6.30 6.53 9.15
C ALA A 38 -7.51 5.61 8.88
N VAL A 39 -7.30 4.50 8.16
CA VAL A 39 -8.35 3.50 7.90
C VAL A 39 -8.78 2.83 9.19
N LEU A 40 -7.82 2.35 10.01
CA LEU A 40 -8.11 1.68 11.28
C LEU A 40 -8.90 2.60 12.22
N LYS A 41 -8.43 3.85 12.37
CA LYS A 41 -9.09 4.86 13.18
C LYS A 41 -10.52 5.11 12.71
N ARG A 42 -10.73 5.30 11.41
CA ARG A 42 -12.06 5.58 10.84
C ARG A 42 -13.03 4.43 11.07
N VAL A 43 -12.59 3.20 10.91
CA VAL A 43 -13.41 2.01 11.13
C VAL A 43 -13.75 1.84 12.61
N ALA A 44 -12.77 2.03 13.50
CA ALA A 44 -13.00 1.97 14.94
C ALA A 44 -14.01 3.03 15.41
N GLU A 45 -13.91 4.26 14.92
CA GLU A 45 -14.87 5.33 15.20
C GLU A 45 -16.29 4.97 14.74
N GLN A 46 -16.45 4.41 13.53
CA GLN A 46 -17.76 3.98 13.02
C GLN A 46 -18.39 2.86 13.85
N LEU A 47 -17.57 1.99 14.42
CA LEU A 47 -18.02 0.86 15.23
C LEU A 47 -18.10 1.18 16.74
N GLY A 48 -17.69 2.39 17.15
CA GLY A 48 -17.59 2.76 18.56
C GLY A 48 -16.59 1.89 19.35
N ARG A 49 -15.51 1.47 18.69
CA ARG A 49 -14.47 0.57 19.24
C ARG A 49 -13.13 1.28 19.35
N SER A 50 -12.17 0.66 20.04
CA SER A 50 -10.78 1.13 20.04
C SER A 50 -10.01 0.54 18.87
N TYR A 51 -8.88 1.16 18.50
CA TYR A 51 -7.93 0.60 17.55
C TYR A 51 -6.52 0.57 18.12
N ARG A 52 -5.69 -0.32 17.58
CA ARG A 52 -4.24 -0.39 17.86
C ARG A 52 -3.48 -0.70 16.57
N LEU A 53 -2.33 -0.06 16.37
CA LEU A 53 -1.41 -0.40 15.28
C LEU A 53 -0.70 -1.74 15.54
N ALA A 54 -0.37 -2.43 14.45
CA ALA A 54 0.42 -3.65 14.50
C ALA A 54 1.83 -3.39 15.07
N THR A 55 2.36 -4.38 15.77
CA THR A 55 3.80 -4.45 16.06
C THR A 55 4.55 -5.00 14.84
N PRO A 56 5.89 -4.88 14.76
CA PRO A 56 6.65 -5.51 13.68
C PRO A 56 6.40 -7.02 13.54
N ASP A 57 6.19 -7.73 14.66
CA ASP A 57 5.88 -9.16 14.66
C ASP A 57 4.45 -9.47 14.16
N ASP A 58 3.52 -8.52 14.31
CA ASP A 58 2.16 -8.61 13.79
C ASP A 58 2.17 -8.34 12.27
N GLU A 59 2.91 -7.33 11.81
CA GLU A 59 3.06 -7.00 10.38
C GLU A 59 3.70 -8.15 9.60
N ALA A 60 4.68 -8.84 10.20
CA ALA A 60 5.28 -10.04 9.62
C ALA A 60 4.26 -11.18 9.37
N LYS A 61 3.10 -11.15 10.05
CA LYS A 61 1.99 -12.09 9.87
C LYS A 61 0.87 -11.53 8.97
N GLY A 62 1.08 -10.36 8.37
CA GLY A 62 0.09 -9.67 7.53
C GLY A 62 -1.02 -8.99 8.32
N ILE A 63 -0.76 -8.62 9.58
CA ILE A 63 -1.69 -7.86 10.41
C ILE A 63 -1.27 -6.39 10.38
N ASP A 64 -2.19 -5.53 9.99
CA ASP A 64 -1.97 -4.09 9.88
C ASP A 64 -2.36 -3.35 11.16
N GLY A 65 -3.26 -3.96 11.93
CA GLY A 65 -3.67 -3.46 13.22
C GLY A 65 -4.83 -4.27 13.79
N TYR A 66 -5.44 -3.73 14.82
CA TYR A 66 -6.51 -4.36 15.56
C TYR A 66 -7.66 -3.38 15.76
N ILE A 67 -8.88 -3.89 15.65
CA ILE A 67 -10.10 -3.21 16.11
C ILE A 67 -10.56 -3.96 17.36
N ASN A 68 -10.43 -3.33 18.53
CA ASN A 68 -10.33 -4.03 19.82
C ASN A 68 -9.28 -5.16 19.76
N ASP A 69 -9.71 -6.42 19.88
CA ASP A 69 -8.86 -7.61 19.87
C ASP A 69 -8.90 -8.37 18.53
N VAL A 70 -9.64 -7.86 17.54
CA VAL A 70 -9.78 -8.49 16.22
C VAL A 70 -8.65 -8.03 15.31
N PRO A 71 -7.75 -8.94 14.85
CA PRO A 71 -6.70 -8.59 13.91
C PRO A 71 -7.29 -8.30 12.54
N VAL A 72 -6.81 -7.22 11.92
CA VAL A 72 -7.27 -6.78 10.60
C VAL A 72 -6.10 -6.45 9.68
N CYS A 73 -6.32 -6.64 8.39
CA CYS A 73 -5.46 -6.22 7.30
C CYS A 73 -6.21 -5.23 6.42
N THR A 74 -5.57 -4.14 6.04
CA THR A 74 -6.11 -3.09 5.18
C THR A 74 -5.63 -3.31 3.75
N LYS A 75 -6.56 -3.33 2.79
CA LYS A 75 -6.22 -3.46 1.37
C LYS A 75 -7.09 -2.51 0.54
N PRO A 76 -6.57 -1.98 -0.58
CA PRO A 76 -7.40 -1.20 -1.49
C PRO A 76 -8.52 -2.08 -2.07
N SER A 77 -9.66 -1.49 -2.41
CA SER A 77 -10.81 -2.20 -2.99
C SER A 77 -10.47 -3.00 -4.25
N THR A 78 -9.50 -2.52 -5.04
CA THR A 78 -8.95 -3.20 -6.23
C THR A 78 -8.20 -4.50 -5.91
N TYR A 79 -7.90 -4.77 -4.63
CA TYR A 79 -7.40 -6.06 -4.20
C TYR A 79 -8.43 -7.16 -4.43
N LYS A 80 -9.73 -6.87 -4.30
CA LYS A 80 -10.79 -7.88 -4.45
C LYS A 80 -10.78 -8.55 -5.83
N SER A 81 -10.50 -7.79 -6.89
CA SER A 81 -10.39 -8.34 -8.26
C SER A 81 -9.05 -9.04 -8.52
N ARG A 82 -7.97 -8.61 -7.85
CA ARG A 82 -6.62 -9.21 -7.99
C ARG A 82 -6.38 -10.40 -7.07
N ARG A 83 -7.22 -10.62 -6.06
CA ARG A 83 -7.06 -11.71 -5.09
C ARG A 83 -7.00 -13.10 -5.74
N LEU A 84 -7.65 -13.29 -6.89
CA LEU A 84 -7.62 -14.57 -7.62
C LEU A 84 -6.28 -14.85 -8.31
N THR A 85 -5.45 -13.83 -8.54
CA THR A 85 -4.16 -13.95 -9.25
C THR A 85 -2.95 -13.78 -8.34
N LEU A 86 -3.16 -13.37 -7.08
CA LEU A 86 -2.11 -13.20 -6.10
C LEU A 86 -1.92 -14.48 -5.29
N ALA A 87 -0.68 -14.89 -5.07
CA ALA A 87 -0.32 -16.02 -4.22
C ALA A 87 -0.38 -15.71 -2.71
N GLU A 88 -0.89 -14.53 -2.33
CA GLU A 88 -0.92 -14.04 -0.94
C GLU A 88 -2.07 -14.70 -0.17
N GLN A 89 -1.74 -15.39 0.94
CA GLN A 89 -2.73 -15.93 1.88
C GLN A 89 -2.83 -15.02 3.11
N ILE A 90 -3.92 -14.26 3.19
CA ILE A 90 -4.23 -13.39 4.33
C ILE A 90 -5.21 -14.14 5.25
N GLY A 91 -4.73 -14.53 6.43
CA GLY A 91 -5.49 -15.29 7.43
C GLY A 91 -6.33 -14.44 8.38
N VAL A 92 -6.37 -13.12 8.20
CA VAL A 92 -7.05 -12.17 9.09
C VAL A 92 -8.15 -11.39 8.35
N ALA A 93 -9.01 -10.69 9.11
CA ALA A 93 -10.12 -9.95 8.53
C ALA A 93 -9.61 -8.80 7.64
N ILE A 94 -10.17 -8.65 6.44
CA ILE A 94 -9.73 -7.63 5.48
C ILE A 94 -10.70 -6.44 5.49
N ILE A 95 -10.16 -5.25 5.74
CA ILE A 95 -10.85 -3.97 5.52
C ILE A 95 -10.52 -3.48 4.12
N LEU A 96 -11.54 -3.30 3.28
CA LEU A 96 -11.39 -2.78 1.93
C LEU A 96 -11.63 -1.26 1.89
N SER A 97 -10.59 -0.49 1.56
CA SER A 97 -10.68 0.96 1.43
C SER A 97 -10.78 1.39 -0.03
N VAL A 98 -11.64 2.36 -0.33
CA VAL A 98 -11.69 3.02 -1.63
C VAL A 98 -10.93 4.33 -1.54
N HIS A 99 -9.90 4.48 -2.36
CA HIS A 99 -9.21 5.75 -2.51
C HIS A 99 -10.01 6.65 -3.46
N ARG A 100 -10.64 7.69 -2.94
CA ARG A 100 -11.44 8.64 -3.73
C ARG A 100 -10.60 9.75 -4.39
N TRP A 101 -9.26 9.66 -4.35
CA TRP A 101 -8.38 10.65 -5.00
C TRP A 101 -8.65 10.80 -6.52
N ALA A 102 -9.19 9.76 -7.16
CA ALA A 102 -9.56 9.77 -8.58
C ALA A 102 -10.73 10.72 -8.91
N GLU A 103 -11.60 11.02 -7.94
CA GLU A 103 -12.78 11.87 -8.15
C GLU A 103 -12.53 13.35 -7.81
N ASN A 104 -11.44 13.65 -7.08
CA ASN A 104 -11.08 15.02 -6.70
C ASN A 104 -9.56 15.25 -6.81
N PRO A 105 -9.07 15.69 -7.98
CA PRO A 105 -7.64 15.85 -8.27
C PRO A 105 -6.89 16.77 -7.28
N GLY A 106 -7.60 17.73 -6.67
CA GLY A 106 -7.02 18.68 -5.71
C GLY A 106 -6.69 18.09 -4.34
N SER A 107 -7.11 16.85 -4.08
CA SER A 107 -6.75 16.12 -2.87
C SER A 107 -5.49 15.26 -3.04
N ARG A 108 -5.04 15.00 -4.28
CA ARG A 108 -3.92 14.09 -4.57
C ARG A 108 -2.67 14.47 -3.76
N PRO A 109 -2.04 13.52 -3.03
CA PRO A 109 -0.74 13.77 -2.41
C PRO A 109 0.27 14.22 -3.48
N PRO A 110 1.12 15.23 -3.20
CA PRO A 110 1.96 15.87 -4.21
C PRO A 110 2.94 14.92 -4.91
N ASN A 111 3.15 13.70 -4.39
CA ASN A 111 4.16 12.76 -4.89
C ASN A 111 3.62 11.44 -5.47
N THR A 112 2.30 11.37 -5.76
CA THR A 112 1.74 10.14 -6.36
C THR A 112 2.00 10.13 -7.85
N ARG A 113 3.07 9.47 -8.34
CA ARG A 113 3.22 9.18 -9.78
C ARG A 113 2.32 8.00 -10.17
N GLU A 114 1.56 8.17 -11.24
CA GLU A 114 0.79 7.07 -11.82
C GLU A 114 1.80 6.11 -12.47
N VAL A 115 1.88 4.86 -12.00
CA VAL A 115 2.57 3.83 -12.78
C VAL A 115 1.66 3.56 -13.98
N ALA A 116 1.93 4.23 -15.10
CA ALA A 116 1.26 3.94 -16.35
C ALA A 116 1.39 2.43 -16.61
N PRO A 117 0.31 1.72 -16.99
CA PRO A 117 0.45 0.34 -17.42
C PRO A 117 1.45 0.28 -18.57
N PRO A 118 2.30 -0.76 -18.66
CA PRO A 118 3.22 -0.88 -19.77
C PRO A 118 2.41 -0.88 -21.07
N THR A 119 2.54 0.19 -21.85
CA THR A 119 2.06 0.24 -23.23
C THR A 119 2.80 -0.84 -23.99
N GLY A 120 2.05 -1.86 -24.42
CA GLY A 120 2.51 -2.86 -25.37
C GLY A 120 2.67 -2.32 -26.77
#